data_AF-A0A368RZ89-F1
#
_entry.id   AF-A0A368RZ89-F1
#
_cell.length_a   1.000
_cell.length_b   1.000
_cell.length_c   1.000
_cell.angle_alpha   90.00
_cell.angle_beta   90.00
_cell.angle_gamma   90.00
#
_symmetry.space_group_name_H-M   'P 1'
#
loop_
_entity.id
_entity.type
_entity.pdbx_description
1 polymer ?
#
loop_
_entity_poly.entity_id
_entity_poly.type
_entity_poly.pdbx_seq_one_letter_code
_entity_poly.pdbx_strand_id
1 'polypeptide(L)'
;SYDELPFYLQKCILYCSIFPDDHQFISSELVCIWISQGFVKCSHSTETLEEMGRNYLTDLLNSGFIEQVETRDPTLGDKTFYVMPALMHDLARLVSGTEFAIIDDLAYREVLQLYAICQF
;
A
#
# COMPACT_ATOMS: atom_id res chain seq x y z
N SER A 1 -9.01 -4.06 -12.42
CA SER A 1 -8.34 -2.77 -12.17
C SER A 1 -9.03 -2.02 -11.05
N TYR A 2 -8.25 -1.40 -10.14
CA TYR A 2 -8.57 -0.71 -8.87
C TYR A 2 -9.91 -1.03 -8.17
N ASP A 3 -11.04 -0.76 -8.80
CA ASP A 3 -12.39 -1.09 -8.32
C ASP A 3 -12.60 -2.59 -8.09
N GLU A 4 -11.82 -3.44 -8.77
CA GLU A 4 -11.83 -4.90 -8.59
C GLU A 4 -10.91 -5.39 -7.46
N LEU A 5 -10.07 -4.51 -6.90
CA LEU A 5 -9.24 -4.88 -5.75
C LEU A 5 -10.11 -5.00 -4.49
N PRO A 6 -9.86 -6.02 -3.66
CA PRO A 6 -10.40 -6.03 -2.32
C PRO A 6 -10.07 -4.75 -1.56
N PHE A 7 -11.03 -4.24 -0.79
CA PHE A 7 -10.93 -2.98 -0.04
C PHE A 7 -9.65 -2.85 0.82
N TYR A 8 -9.16 -3.98 1.37
CA TYR A 8 -7.93 -3.99 2.15
C TYR A 8 -6.67 -3.71 1.31
N LEU A 9 -6.63 -4.13 0.04
CA LEU A 9 -5.53 -3.83 -0.88
C LEU A 9 -5.58 -2.38 -1.39
N GLN A 10 -6.80 -1.83 -1.55
CA GLN A 10 -6.97 -0.41 -1.90
C GLN A 10 -6.34 0.51 -0.84
N LYS A 11 -6.51 0.20 0.46
CA LYS A 11 -5.85 0.94 1.55
C LYS A 11 -4.33 0.87 1.49
N CYS A 12 -3.77 -0.31 1.18
CA CYS A 12 -2.33 -0.47 1.00
C CYS A 12 -1.80 0.41 -0.14
N ILE A 13 -2.49 0.44 -1.28
CA ILE A 13 -2.14 1.29 -2.43
C ILE A 13 -2.24 2.77 -2.08
N LEU A 14 -3.33 3.17 -1.41
CA LEU A 14 -3.53 4.57 -1.02
C LEU A 14 -2.40 5.05 -0.10
N TYR A 15 -1.96 4.23 0.86
CA TYR A 15 -0.81 4.54 1.69
C TYR A 15 0.47 4.73 0.87
N CYS A 16 0.76 3.81 -0.06
CA CYS A 16 1.95 3.91 -0.91
C CYS A 16 1.95 5.18 -1.78
N SER A 17 0.78 5.68 -2.19
CA SER A 17 0.65 6.91 -2.99
C SER A 17 0.99 8.20 -2.25
N ILE A 18 1.15 8.16 -0.92
CA ILE A 18 1.58 9.30 -0.12
C ILE A 18 3.06 9.64 -0.41
N PHE A 19 3.87 8.64 -0.71
CA PHE A 19 5.30 8.79 -0.98
C PHE A 19 5.52 9.32 -2.40
N PRO A 20 6.62 10.04 -2.67
CA PRO A 20 6.92 10.51 -4.02
C PRO A 20 7.04 9.33 -5.01
N ASP A 21 6.78 9.64 -6.29
CA ASP A 21 7.05 8.72 -7.40
C ASP A 21 8.47 8.19 -7.28
N ASP A 22 8.64 6.87 -7.44
CA ASP A 22 9.92 6.14 -7.35
C ASP A 22 10.43 5.74 -5.95
N HIS A 23 9.69 6.06 -4.88
CA HIS A 23 10.06 5.66 -3.52
C HIS A 23 10.23 4.14 -3.40
N GLN A 24 11.39 3.70 -2.93
CA GLN A 24 11.72 2.28 -2.74
C GLN A 24 11.34 1.81 -1.34
N PHE A 25 10.32 0.96 -1.26
CA PHE A 25 9.88 0.31 -0.03
C PHE A 25 10.61 -1.02 0.18
N ILE A 26 11.07 -1.26 1.40
CA ILE A 26 11.57 -2.58 1.81
C ILE A 26 10.36 -3.47 2.15
N SER A 27 10.32 -4.69 1.60
CA SER A 27 9.22 -5.65 1.81
C SER A 27 8.76 -5.76 3.27
N SER A 28 9.71 -6.02 4.18
CA SER A 28 9.42 -6.24 5.60
C SER A 28 8.88 -5.00 6.30
N GLU A 29 9.36 -3.83 5.91
CA GLU A 29 8.92 -2.55 6.48
C GLU A 29 7.50 -2.22 6.03
N LEU A 30 7.24 -2.36 4.73
CA LEU A 30 5.92 -2.09 4.15
C LEU A 30 4.84 -2.99 4.75
N VAL A 31 5.15 -4.28 4.92
CA VAL A 31 4.25 -5.24 5.60
C VAL A 31 4.02 -4.84 7.06
N CYS A 32 5.08 -4.47 7.79
CA CYS A 32 4.96 -4.04 9.19
C CYS A 32 4.05 -2.79 9.31
N ILE A 33 4.19 -1.84 8.39
CA ILE A 33 3.35 -0.64 8.34
C ILE A 33 1.88 -1.05 8.12
N TRP A 34 1.58 -1.87 7.13
CA TRP A 34 0.21 -2.31 6.87
C TRP A 34 -0.43 -3.06 8.04
N ILE A 35 0.36 -3.85 8.78
CA ILE A 35 -0.10 -4.49 10.02
C ILE A 35 -0.38 -3.43 11.09
N SER A 36 0.52 -2.47 11.29
CA SER A 36 0.38 -1.41 12.30
C SER A 36 -0.83 -0.50 12.06
N GLN A 37 -1.19 -0.28 10.79
CA GLN A 37 -2.37 0.49 10.38
C GLN A 37 -3.66 -0.36 10.38
N GLY A 38 -3.56 -1.66 10.70
CA GLY A 38 -4.70 -2.57 10.72
C GLY A 38 -5.27 -2.92 9.34
N PHE A 39 -4.50 -2.71 8.27
CA PHE A 39 -4.89 -3.09 6.91
C PHE A 39 -4.87 -4.60 6.73
N VAL A 40 -3.90 -5.28 7.35
CA VAL A 40 -3.83 -6.73 7.41
C VAL A 40 -4.67 -7.22 8.59
N LYS A 41 -5.72 -7.97 8.30
CA LYS A 41 -6.62 -8.51 9.33
C LYS A 41 -6.34 -9.98 9.57
N CYS A 42 -6.38 -10.41 10.84
CA CYS A 42 -6.40 -11.83 11.16
C CYS A 42 -7.61 -12.48 10.50
N SER A 43 -7.35 -13.43 9.61
CA SER A 43 -8.37 -14.34 9.12
C SER A 43 -8.45 -15.56 10.05
N HIS A 44 -9.41 -16.46 9.83
CA HIS A 44 -9.43 -17.76 10.53
C HIS A 44 -8.32 -18.73 10.03
N SER A 45 -7.35 -18.25 9.24
CA SER A 45 -6.19 -19.00 8.79
C SER A 45 -5.21 -19.25 9.93
N THR A 46 -4.34 -20.24 9.72
CA THR A 46 -3.17 -20.51 10.58
C THR A 46 -1.98 -19.61 10.27
N GLU A 47 -2.12 -18.70 9.30
CA GLU A 47 -1.05 -17.81 8.84
C GLU A 47 -0.85 -16.65 9.82
N THR A 48 0.40 -16.21 9.95
CA THR A 48 0.71 -15.02 10.74
C THR A 48 0.31 -13.74 10.00
N LEU A 49 0.19 -12.62 10.72
CA LEU A 49 -0.07 -11.30 10.10
C LEU A 49 1.02 -10.93 9.09
N GLU A 50 2.28 -11.29 9.37
CA GLU A 50 3.40 -11.06 8.46
C GLU A 50 3.30 -11.90 7.20
N GLU A 51 2.85 -13.15 7.30
CA GLU A 51 2.59 -14.02 6.14
C GLU A 51 1.46 -13.45 5.29
N MET A 52 0.33 -13.08 5.90
CA MET A 52 -0.78 -12.47 5.18
C MET A 52 -0.39 -11.13 4.53
N GLY A 53 0.39 -10.29 5.21
CA GLY A 53 0.88 -9.04 4.63
C GLY A 53 1.83 -9.27 3.44
N ARG A 54 2.67 -10.32 3.49
CA ARG A 54 3.48 -10.73 2.33
C ARG A 54 2.63 -11.25 1.17
N ASN A 55 1.53 -11.97 1.47
CA ASN A 55 0.59 -12.40 0.44
C ASN A 55 -0.07 -11.18 -0.23
N TYR A 56 -0.48 -10.16 0.55
CA TYR A 56 -1.03 -8.92 -0.01
C TYR A 56 -0.01 -8.21 -0.91
N LEU A 57 1.25 -8.14 -0.50
CA LEU A 57 2.33 -7.61 -1.32
C LEU A 57 2.48 -8.40 -2.63
N THR A 58 2.41 -9.73 -2.55
CA THR A 58 2.50 -10.62 -3.71
C THR A 58 1.32 -10.44 -4.66
N ASP A 59 0.11 -10.28 -4.12
CA ASP A 59 -1.10 -10.02 -4.91
C ASP A 59 -1.02 -8.67 -5.63
N LEU A 60 -0.52 -7.63 -4.96
CA LEU A 60 -0.29 -6.32 -5.56
C LEU A 60 0.78 -6.36 -6.66
N LEU A 61 1.85 -7.13 -6.46
CA LEU A 61 2.89 -7.36 -7.45
C LEU A 61 2.32 -8.07 -8.69
N ASN A 62 1.60 -9.18 -8.49
CA ASN A 62 0.99 -9.95 -9.57
C ASN A 62 -0.06 -9.15 -10.34
N SER A 63 -0.71 -8.20 -9.67
CA SER A 63 -1.71 -7.30 -10.25
C SER A 63 -1.10 -6.04 -10.90
N GLY A 64 0.21 -5.84 -10.79
CA GLY A 64 0.93 -4.71 -11.39
C GLY A 64 0.79 -3.37 -10.65
N PHE A 65 0.30 -3.36 -9.42
CA PHE A 65 0.16 -2.13 -8.61
C PHE A 65 1.49 -1.68 -8.00
N ILE A 66 2.41 -2.63 -7.83
CA ILE A 66 3.77 -2.41 -7.38
C ILE A 66 4.71 -3.25 -8.25
N GLU A 67 5.95 -2.79 -8.35
CA GLU A 67 7.00 -3.46 -9.10
C GLU A 67 8.19 -3.74 -8.19
N GLN A 68 8.78 -4.93 -8.33
CA GLN A 68 10.03 -5.25 -7.67
C GLN A 68 11.19 -4.57 -8.41
N VAL A 69 12.09 -3.93 -7.66
CA VAL A 69 13.26 -3.24 -8.20
C VAL A 69 14.54 -3.62 -7.46
N GLU A 70 15.67 -3.40 -8.11
CA GLU A 70 16.97 -3.48 -7.46
C GLU A 70 17.19 -2.27 -6.54
N THR A 71 17.93 -2.48 -5.44
CA THR A 71 18.33 -1.39 -4.56
C THR A 71 19.18 -0.38 -5.32
N ARG A 72 18.90 0.91 -5.11
CA ARG A 72 19.80 1.98 -5.56
C ARG A 72 21.01 2.13 -4.63
N ASP A 73 20.91 1.60 -3.41
CA ASP A 73 21.97 1.66 -2.39
C ASP A 73 22.62 0.27 -2.22
N PRO A 74 23.87 0.09 -2.68
CA PRO A 74 24.60 -1.17 -2.58
C PRO A 74 24.96 -1.55 -1.13
N THR A 75 24.80 -0.64 -0.16
CA THR A 75 25.06 -0.91 1.26
C THR A 75 23.89 -1.60 1.98
N LEU A 76 22.69 -1.58 1.39
CA LEU A 76 21.48 -2.17 1.99
C LEU A 76 21.39 -3.70 1.87
N GLY A 77 22.32 -4.33 1.15
CA GLY A 77 22.45 -5.78 1.01
C GLY A 77 21.36 -6.43 0.14
N ASP A 78 21.20 -7.75 0.27
CA ASP A 78 20.27 -8.60 -0.51
C ASP A 78 18.79 -8.45 -0.08
N LYS A 79 18.33 -7.21 0.11
CA LYS A 79 16.92 -6.92 0.41
C LYS A 79 16.12 -6.75 -0.88
N THR A 80 14.85 -7.13 -0.81
CA THR A 80 13.89 -6.90 -1.91
C THR A 80 13.21 -5.56 -1.75
N PHE A 81 13.27 -4.75 -2.81
CA PHE A 81 12.67 -3.41 -2.87
C PHE A 81 11.49 -3.39 -3.83
N TYR A 82 10.52 -2.55 -3.50
CA TYR A 82 9.31 -2.35 -4.30
C TYR A 82 9.09 -0.87 -4.56
N VAL A 83 8.57 -0.54 -5.73
CA VAL A 83 8.12 0.82 -6.08
C VAL A 83 6.68 0.76 -6.54
N MET A 84 5.93 1.83 -6.30
CA MET A 84 4.68 2.07 -6.99
C MET A 84 4.98 2.72 -8.34
N PRO A 85 4.57 2.12 -9.47
CA PRO A 85 4.75 2.73 -10.78
C PRO A 85 4.01 4.06 -10.86
N ALA A 86 4.57 5.06 -11.56
CA ALA A 86 3.98 6.40 -11.67
C ALA A 86 2.52 6.37 -12.16
N LEU A 87 2.17 5.45 -13.07
CA LEU A 87 0.79 5.27 -13.53
C LEU A 87 -0.16 4.83 -12.40
N MET A 88 0.31 4.00 -11.47
CA MET A 88 -0.46 3.56 -10.31
C MET A 88 -0.53 4.65 -9.24
N HIS A 89 0.52 5.48 -9.15
CA HIS A 89 0.55 6.68 -8.33
C HIS A 89 -0.50 7.69 -8.79
N ASP A 90 -0.51 8.01 -10.09
CA ASP A 90 -1.50 8.87 -10.71
C ASP A 90 -2.91 8.32 -10.52
N LEU A 91 -3.10 7.01 -10.69
CA LEU A 91 -4.38 6.36 -10.46
C LEU A 91 -4.84 6.48 -9.00
N ALA A 92 -3.95 6.24 -8.03
CA ALA A 92 -4.28 6.36 -6.61
C ALA A 92 -4.63 7.80 -6.22
N ARG A 93 -3.90 8.79 -6.76
CA ARG A 93 -4.23 10.23 -6.61
C ARG A 93 -5.58 10.58 -7.22
N LEU A 94 -5.89 10.02 -8.40
CA LEU A 94 -7.13 10.27 -9.11
C LEU A 94 -8.32 9.67 -8.35
N VAL A 95 -8.19 8.43 -7.86
CA VAL A 95 -9.19 7.79 -7.00
C VAL A 95 -9.38 8.57 -5.71
N SER A 96 -8.29 8.93 -5.02
CA SER A 96 -8.35 9.77 -3.83
C SER A 96 -9.05 11.10 -4.12
N GLY A 97 -8.86 11.67 -5.31
CA GLY A 97 -9.55 12.87 -5.82
C GLY A 97 -11.03 12.69 -6.15
N THR A 98 -11.43 11.54 -6.68
CA THR A 98 -12.83 11.22 -7.05
C THR A 98 -13.68 10.72 -5.88
N GLU A 99 -13.08 10.10 -4.86
CA GLU A 99 -13.73 9.77 -3.59
C GLU A 99 -14.13 11.02 -2.78
N PHE A 100 -13.57 12.21 -3.09
CA PHE A 100 -14.08 13.48 -2.55
C PHE A 100 -15.46 13.87 -3.09
N ALA A 101 -15.87 13.35 -4.25
CA ALA A 101 -17.13 13.73 -4.89
C ALA A 101 -18.29 12.77 -4.57
N ILE A 102 -17.99 11.54 -4.12
CA ILE A 102 -18.98 10.49 -3.89
C ILE A 102 -18.48 9.63 -2.71
N ILE A 103 -19.28 9.53 -1.64
CA ILE A 103 -19.27 8.53 -0.53
C ILE A 103 -18.97 9.10 0.88
N ASP A 104 -20.07 9.12 1.67
CA ASP A 104 -20.29 8.87 3.11
C ASP A 104 -19.16 9.05 4.17
N ASP A 105 -19.55 9.60 5.33
CA ASP A 105 -18.73 10.14 6.46
C ASP A 105 -17.66 9.18 7.03
N LEU A 106 -17.78 7.87 6.78
CA LEU A 106 -16.88 6.85 7.33
C LEU A 106 -15.58 6.67 6.53
N ALA A 107 -15.62 6.79 5.19
CA ALA A 107 -14.41 6.69 4.36
C ALA A 107 -13.54 7.95 4.50
N TYR A 108 -14.17 9.13 4.65
CA TYR A 108 -13.51 10.41 4.90
C TYR A 108 -12.60 10.39 6.13
N ARG A 109 -13.05 9.77 7.23
CA ARG A 109 -12.27 9.70 8.48
C ARG A 109 -11.06 8.80 8.36
N GLU A 110 -11.15 7.70 7.62
CA GLU A 110 -10.02 6.79 7.40
C GLU A 110 -8.96 7.42 6.49
N VAL A 111 -9.36 8.07 5.40
CA VAL A 111 -8.43 8.77 4.50
C VAL A 111 -7.78 9.95 5.21
N LEU A 112 -8.55 10.78 5.91
CA LEU A 112 -7.99 11.88 6.71
C LEU A 112 -7.10 11.41 7.84
N GLN A 113 -7.40 10.29 8.50
CA GLN A 113 -6.51 9.73 9.51
C GLN A 113 -5.16 9.33 8.91
N LEU A 114 -5.15 8.71 7.74
CA LEU A 114 -3.89 8.37 7.06
C LEU A 114 -3.10 9.61 6.66
N TYR A 115 -3.77 10.65 6.14
CA TYR A 115 -3.12 11.92 5.83
C TYR A 115 -2.62 12.67 7.08
N ALA A 116 -3.33 12.58 8.22
CA ALA A 116 -2.97 13.26 9.46
C ALA A 116 -1.84 12.54 10.24
N ILE A 117 -1.75 11.21 10.16
CA ILE A 117 -0.69 10.42 10.82
C ILE A 117 0.68 10.68 10.15
N CYS A 118 0.71 10.95 8.85
CA CYS A 118 1.95 11.18 8.10
C CYS A 118 2.43 12.64 8.08
N GLN A 119 1.75 13.58 8.75
CA GLN A 119 2.15 15.00 8.84
C GLN A 119 2.92 15.37 10.13
N PHE A 120 3.39 14.40 10.92
CA PHE A 120 4.22 14.63 12.10
C PHE A 120 5.61 14.02 11.99
#